data_AF-A0A3S9P9C4-F1
#
_entry.id   AF-A0A3S9P9C4-F1
#
_cell.length_a   1.000
_cell.length_b   1.000
_cell.length_c   1.000
_cell.angle_alpha   90.00
_cell.angle_beta   90.00
_cell.angle_gamma   90.00
#
_symmetry.space_group_name_H-M   'P 1'
#
loop_
_entity.id
_entity.type
_entity.pdbx_description
1 polymer ?
#
loop_
_entity_poly.entity_id
_entity_poly.type
_entity_poly.pdbx_seq_one_letter_code
_entity_poly.pdbx_strand_id
1 'polypeptide(L)'
;MNMAGIEKQGTPDHKFQYNGKEKQEEIGFIDYGAGHYDATLGRFFTQDRFAEKYYNLNPYQYVANNPINGIDVNGDSIIVTQLDGNINIHFTGMLINNTHKDYSLFEMMNIALEMSSSIEQTFGGEKGDLSVTVTSDIEVGTEKDLKEGQHAIYLTESMTIPGAEEREGIMGRAGFGQNYIYINSDLIGTKVTEGAMSWTGKTTNKKGTLFRTFSHEFGHSAGLEGHPLEIDAPGNLML
;
A
#
# COMPACT_ATOMS: atom_id res chain seq x y z
N MET A 1 3.79 -26.12 29.26
CA MET A 1 4.04 -27.57 29.05
C MET A 1 4.84 -27.71 27.77
N ASN A 2 6.05 -28.26 27.81
CA ASN A 2 6.90 -28.44 26.63
C ASN A 2 6.42 -29.66 25.82
N MET A 3 6.31 -29.51 24.50
CA MET A 3 5.91 -30.62 23.61
C MET A 3 7.03 -31.67 23.56
N ALA A 4 6.73 -32.85 24.09
CA ALA A 4 7.64 -33.97 24.09
C ALA A 4 7.93 -34.47 22.66
N GLY A 5 9.21 -34.50 22.25
CA GLY A 5 9.66 -35.31 21.11
C GLY A 5 10.73 -34.73 20.18
N ILE A 6 11.12 -33.46 20.31
CA ILE A 6 12.06 -32.82 19.34
C ILE A 6 13.39 -32.39 19.99
N GLU A 7 13.50 -32.44 21.32
CA GLU A 7 14.70 -31.94 21.99
C GLU A 7 15.84 -32.97 21.99
N LYS A 8 16.96 -32.59 21.38
CA LYS A 8 18.24 -33.30 21.52
C LYS A 8 18.82 -32.93 22.89
N GLN A 9 18.74 -33.86 23.83
CA GLN A 9 19.20 -33.68 25.21
C GLN A 9 20.69 -33.29 25.26
N GLY A 10 21.02 -32.11 25.81
CA GLY A 10 22.41 -31.73 26.14
C GLY A 10 23.01 -30.50 25.45
N THR A 11 22.25 -29.72 24.69
CA THR A 11 22.66 -28.39 24.18
C THR A 11 22.00 -27.27 24.97
N PRO A 12 22.64 -26.10 25.18
CA PRO A 12 21.98 -24.93 25.77
C PRO A 12 20.68 -24.64 25.02
N ASP A 13 19.60 -24.32 25.75
CA ASP A 13 18.33 -23.99 25.11
C ASP A 13 18.52 -22.80 24.17
N HIS A 14 18.13 -23.01 22.91
CA HIS A 14 18.15 -21.95 21.91
C HIS A 14 17.04 -20.96 22.25
N LYS A 15 17.44 -19.76 22.68
CA LYS A 15 16.53 -18.67 23.02
C LYS A 15 15.60 -18.29 21.87
N PHE A 16 16.09 -18.34 20.63
CA PHE A 16 15.29 -18.07 19.44
C PHE A 16 14.66 -19.35 18.90
N GLN A 17 13.33 -19.40 18.88
CA GLN A 17 12.56 -20.59 18.52
C GLN A 17 11.62 -20.32 17.35
N TYR A 18 10.32 -20.41 17.59
CA TYR A 18 9.28 -20.21 16.57
C TYR A 18 9.38 -18.82 15.94
N ASN A 19 9.33 -18.77 14.61
CA ASN A 19 9.50 -17.56 13.79
C ASN A 19 10.76 -16.72 14.11
N GLY A 20 11.80 -17.35 14.64
CA GLY A 20 13.04 -16.67 15.03
C GLY A 20 12.86 -15.68 16.18
N LYS A 21 11.77 -15.80 16.96
CA LYS A 21 11.47 -14.94 18.12
C LYS A 21 12.03 -15.53 19.40
N GLU A 22 12.40 -14.65 20.34
CA GLU A 22 12.96 -15.04 21.63
C GLU A 22 11.87 -15.63 22.53
N LYS A 23 12.11 -16.82 23.08
CA LYS A 23 11.30 -17.42 24.13
C LYS A 23 11.82 -16.95 25.49
N GLN A 24 10.93 -16.35 26.28
CA GLN A 24 11.18 -15.99 27.67
C GLN A 24 11.08 -17.26 28.53
N GLU A 25 12.21 -17.75 29.06
CA GLU A 25 12.28 -19.05 29.75
C GLU A 25 11.46 -19.08 31.05
N GLU A 26 11.35 -17.95 31.75
CA GLU A 26 10.67 -17.84 33.04
C GLU A 26 9.15 -17.99 32.93
N ILE A 27 8.57 -17.55 31.81
CA ILE A 27 7.11 -17.50 31.61
C ILE A 27 6.64 -18.36 30.42
N GLY A 28 7.57 -18.81 29.56
CA GLY A 28 7.30 -19.67 28.42
C GLY A 28 6.68 -18.97 27.21
N PHE A 29 6.55 -17.65 27.24
CA PHE A 29 5.99 -16.86 26.14
C PHE A 29 7.04 -16.51 25.12
N ILE A 30 6.58 -16.23 23.90
CA ILE A 30 7.43 -15.82 22.80
C ILE A 30 7.28 -14.31 22.64
N ASP A 31 8.40 -13.60 22.67
CA ASP A 31 8.45 -12.15 22.57
C ASP A 31 8.39 -11.71 21.11
N TYR A 32 7.26 -11.09 20.74
CA TYR A 32 7.08 -10.47 19.43
C TYR A 32 7.29 -8.95 19.48
N GLY A 33 7.68 -8.38 20.62
CA GLY A 33 7.88 -6.94 20.80
C GLY A 33 6.64 -6.25 21.34
N ALA A 34 5.64 -5.96 20.49
CA ALA A 34 4.41 -5.29 20.91
C ALA A 34 3.43 -6.24 21.65
N GLY A 35 3.67 -7.55 21.56
CA GLY A 35 2.90 -8.54 22.28
C GLY A 35 3.71 -9.76 22.69
N HIS A 36 3.25 -10.39 23.78
CA HIS A 36 3.77 -11.67 24.25
C HIS A 36 2.84 -12.78 23.80
N TYR A 37 3.34 -13.69 22.96
CA TYR A 37 2.59 -14.77 22.36
C TYR A 37 2.64 -16.03 23.23
N ASP A 38 1.47 -16.57 23.57
CA ASP A 38 1.34 -17.90 24.16
C ASP A 38 1.18 -18.94 23.05
N ALA A 39 2.23 -19.71 22.80
CA ALA A 39 2.18 -20.81 21.84
C ALA A 39 1.21 -21.93 22.25
N THR A 40 0.86 -22.05 23.54
CA THR A 40 -0.10 -23.04 24.05
C THR A 40 -1.54 -22.64 23.72
N LEU A 41 -1.86 -21.36 23.87
CA LEU A 41 -3.20 -20.83 23.59
C LEU A 41 -3.38 -20.37 22.13
N GLY A 42 -2.29 -20.09 21.43
CA GLY A 42 -2.32 -19.52 20.08
C GLY A 42 -2.83 -18.07 20.07
N ARG A 43 -2.50 -17.29 21.11
CA ARG A 43 -3.04 -15.93 21.35
C ARG A 43 -1.97 -15.01 21.95
N PHE A 44 -2.16 -13.70 21.79
CA PHE A 44 -1.44 -12.69 22.54
C PHE A 44 -2.15 -12.39 23.87
N PHE A 45 -1.37 -12.00 24.89
CA PHE A 45 -1.93 -11.47 26.15
C PHE A 45 -2.21 -9.97 26.11
N THR A 46 -1.69 -9.29 25.10
CA THR A 46 -1.89 -7.87 24.87
C THR A 46 -2.86 -7.67 23.72
N GLN A 47 -3.65 -6.61 23.82
CA GLN A 47 -4.51 -6.18 22.72
C GLN A 47 -3.64 -5.65 21.57
N ASP A 48 -3.93 -6.07 20.34
CA ASP A 48 -3.31 -5.55 19.13
C ASP A 48 -3.52 -4.02 19.04
N ARG A 49 -2.42 -3.28 18.85
CA ARG A 49 -2.43 -1.82 18.72
C ARG A 49 -3.19 -1.35 17.48
N PHE A 50 -3.26 -2.19 16.44
CA PHE A 50 -3.98 -1.95 15.20
C PHE A 50 -5.29 -2.74 15.16
N ALA A 51 -5.87 -3.10 16.30
CA ALA A 51 -7.18 -3.75 16.38
C ALA A 51 -8.26 -3.01 15.57
N GLU A 52 -8.20 -1.67 15.51
CA GLU A 52 -9.13 -0.85 14.71
C GLU A 52 -9.00 -1.06 13.20
N LYS A 53 -7.88 -1.58 12.70
CA LYS A 53 -7.72 -1.97 11.29
C LYS A 53 -8.43 -3.29 10.98
N TYR A 54 -8.71 -4.09 12.00
CA TYR A 54 -9.18 -5.48 11.88
C TYR A 54 -10.49 -5.71 12.64
N TYR A 55 -11.52 -4.90 12.40
CA TYR A 55 -12.80 -4.97 13.11
C TYR A 55 -13.48 -6.35 13.11
N ASN A 56 -13.24 -7.14 12.07
CA ASN A 56 -13.79 -8.49 11.92
C ASN A 56 -12.98 -9.57 12.64
N LEU A 57 -11.88 -9.21 13.28
CA LEU A 57 -10.97 -10.14 13.92
C LEU A 57 -10.85 -9.89 15.43
N ASN A 58 -10.45 -10.92 16.17
CA ASN A 58 -10.25 -10.82 17.62
C ASN A 58 -8.92 -10.08 17.89
N PRO A 59 -8.90 -9.06 18.77
CA PRO A 59 -7.71 -8.26 19.01
C PRO A 59 -6.59 -8.97 19.79
N TYR A 60 -6.79 -10.22 20.20
CA TYR A 60 -5.78 -11.07 20.86
C TYR A 60 -5.35 -12.26 19.97
N GLN A 61 -5.80 -12.31 18.72
CA GLN A 61 -5.51 -13.43 17.83
C GLN A 61 -4.03 -13.45 17.41
N TYR A 62 -3.59 -14.61 16.97
CA TYR A 62 -2.33 -14.75 16.24
C TYR A 62 -2.62 -15.02 14.76
N VAL A 63 -2.13 -14.14 13.87
CA VAL A 63 -2.14 -14.30 12.40
C VAL A 63 -3.51 -14.61 11.77
N ALA A 64 -4.59 -13.96 12.22
CA ALA A 64 -5.94 -14.26 11.74
C ALA A 64 -6.36 -15.74 11.90
N ASN A 65 -5.77 -16.45 12.86
CA ASN A 65 -5.87 -17.90 13.06
C ASN A 65 -5.30 -18.74 11.90
N ASN A 66 -4.39 -18.19 11.10
CA ASN A 66 -3.68 -18.90 10.04
C ASN A 66 -2.15 -18.89 10.26
N PRO A 67 -1.64 -19.57 11.30
CA PRO A 67 -0.21 -19.59 11.65
C PRO A 67 0.66 -20.42 10.68
N ILE A 68 0.05 -21.06 9.68
CA ILE A 68 0.75 -21.79 8.62
C ILE A 68 1.12 -20.82 7.50
N ASN A 69 0.17 -19.98 7.07
CA ASN A 69 0.37 -19.08 5.93
C ASN A 69 0.75 -17.66 6.33
N GLY A 70 0.97 -17.38 7.62
CA GLY A 70 1.43 -16.07 8.00
C GLY A 70 2.23 -16.03 9.29
N ILE A 71 2.87 -14.90 9.47
CA ILE A 71 3.74 -14.57 10.59
C ILE A 71 3.32 -13.19 11.09
N ASP A 72 3.05 -13.08 12.38
CA ASP A 72 2.99 -11.77 13.02
C ASP A 72 4.42 -11.26 13.21
N VAL A 73 4.79 -10.12 12.65
CA VAL A 73 6.19 -9.65 12.70
C VAL A 73 6.50 -9.02 14.03
N ASN A 74 5.62 -8.17 14.56
CA ASN A 74 5.87 -7.39 15.77
C ASN A 74 4.80 -7.55 16.86
N GLY A 75 3.90 -8.53 16.74
CA GLY A 75 2.77 -8.72 17.63
C GLY A 75 1.62 -7.74 17.37
N ASP A 76 1.61 -7.14 16.18
CA ASP A 76 0.64 -6.15 15.71
C ASP A 76 0.44 -6.16 14.19
N SER A 77 1.20 -6.98 13.45
CA SER A 77 1.28 -6.85 11.99
C SER A 77 1.48 -8.21 11.34
N ILE A 78 0.46 -8.66 10.62
CA ILE A 78 0.44 -9.96 9.93
C ILE A 78 1.10 -9.81 8.56
N ILE A 79 2.12 -10.63 8.30
CA ILE A 79 2.62 -10.91 6.95
C ILE A 79 2.15 -12.30 6.53
N VAL A 80 1.56 -12.40 5.34
CA VAL A 80 1.21 -13.67 4.73
C VAL A 80 2.45 -14.22 4.01
N THR A 81 2.91 -15.41 4.39
CA THR A 81 4.15 -16.04 3.92
C THR A 81 3.98 -16.97 2.73
N GLN A 82 2.75 -17.40 2.44
CA GLN A 82 2.38 -18.12 1.22
C GLN A 82 1.07 -17.54 0.67
N LEU A 83 1.17 -16.95 -0.52
CA LEU A 83 0.03 -16.54 -1.34
C LEU A 83 0.09 -17.35 -2.64
N ASP A 84 -0.37 -18.59 -2.58
CA ASP A 84 -0.72 -19.33 -3.80
C ASP A 84 -2.08 -18.80 -4.27
N GLY A 85 -2.14 -18.06 -5.37
CA GLY A 85 -3.42 -17.71 -5.98
C GLY A 85 -3.53 -16.36 -6.67
N ASN A 86 -4.77 -16.02 -7.01
CA ASN A 86 -5.13 -14.78 -7.69
C ASN A 86 -5.52 -13.71 -6.65
N ILE A 87 -4.83 -12.59 -6.62
CA ILE A 87 -5.24 -11.41 -5.86
C ILE A 87 -6.08 -10.52 -6.78
N ASN A 88 -7.25 -10.09 -6.31
CA ASN A 88 -8.07 -9.10 -6.98
C ASN A 88 -8.11 -7.82 -6.13
N ILE A 89 -7.60 -6.72 -6.68
CA ILE A 89 -7.65 -5.40 -6.07
C ILE A 89 -8.68 -4.58 -6.84
N HIS A 90 -9.69 -4.08 -6.15
CA HIS A 90 -10.68 -3.17 -6.73
C HIS A 90 -10.52 -1.79 -6.12
N PHE A 91 -10.20 -0.81 -6.96
CA PHE A 91 -10.11 0.59 -6.59
C PHE A 91 -11.35 1.33 -7.03
N THR A 92 -11.89 2.15 -6.13
CA THR A 92 -12.98 3.08 -6.47
C THR A 92 -12.60 4.49 -6.07
N GLY A 93 -12.78 5.43 -7.00
CA GLY A 93 -12.40 6.81 -6.78
C GLY A 93 -13.38 7.78 -7.43
N MET A 94 -13.29 9.03 -6.99
CA MET A 94 -14.00 10.15 -7.59
C MET A 94 -13.02 11.25 -7.97
N LEU A 95 -12.95 11.54 -9.27
CA LEU A 95 -12.19 12.64 -9.82
C LEU A 95 -12.98 13.94 -9.68
N ILE A 96 -12.41 14.87 -8.92
CA ILE A 96 -12.98 16.17 -8.58
C ILE A 96 -12.07 17.25 -9.14
N ASN A 97 -12.64 18.15 -9.96
CA ASN A 97 -11.93 19.32 -10.43
C ASN A 97 -11.91 20.40 -9.33
N ASN A 98 -10.75 20.63 -8.73
CA ASN A 98 -10.52 21.69 -7.75
C ASN A 98 -9.53 22.74 -8.29
N THR A 99 -9.56 22.98 -9.60
CA THR A 99 -8.78 24.03 -10.28
C THR A 99 -9.67 25.17 -10.74
N HIS A 100 -9.07 26.30 -11.13
CA HIS A 100 -9.80 27.38 -11.77
C HIS A 100 -10.09 27.13 -13.26
N LYS A 101 -9.58 26.03 -13.82
CA LYS A 101 -9.80 25.67 -15.22
C LYS A 101 -11.09 24.86 -15.35
N ASP A 102 -11.94 25.28 -16.28
CA ASP A 102 -13.14 24.54 -16.65
C ASP A 102 -12.75 23.41 -17.62
N TYR A 103 -12.78 22.17 -17.13
CA TYR A 103 -12.65 20.97 -17.96
C TYR A 103 -14.03 20.50 -18.41
N SER A 104 -14.16 20.15 -19.69
CA SER A 104 -15.35 19.45 -20.16
C SER A 104 -15.47 18.07 -19.51
N LEU A 105 -16.69 17.55 -19.41
CA LEU A 105 -16.92 16.19 -18.91
C LEU A 105 -16.10 15.15 -19.69
N PHE A 106 -15.95 15.34 -21.01
CA PHE A 106 -15.14 14.47 -21.86
C PHE A 106 -13.66 14.49 -21.49
N GLU A 107 -13.08 15.67 -21.22
CA GLU A 107 -11.69 15.77 -20.76
C GLU A 107 -11.50 15.10 -19.39
N MET A 108 -12.41 15.35 -18.45
CA MET A 108 -12.38 14.73 -17.13
C MET A 108 -12.48 13.20 -17.20
N MET A 109 -13.35 12.68 -18.06
CA MET A 109 -13.47 11.24 -18.27
C MET A 109 -12.19 10.64 -18.87
N ASN A 110 -11.54 11.32 -19.82
CA ASN A 110 -10.26 10.84 -20.36
C ASN A 110 -9.14 10.85 -19.31
N ILE A 111 -9.12 11.86 -18.43
CA ILE A 111 -8.18 11.91 -17.29
C ILE A 111 -8.44 10.73 -16.35
N ALA A 112 -9.69 10.49 -15.97
CA ALA A 112 -10.08 9.36 -15.13
C ALA A 112 -9.70 8.00 -15.76
N LEU A 113 -9.88 7.84 -17.07
CA LEU A 113 -9.47 6.64 -17.81
C LEU A 113 -7.95 6.44 -17.80
N GLU A 114 -7.16 7.50 -18.00
CA GLU A 114 -5.69 7.41 -17.92
C GLU A 114 -5.24 7.03 -16.51
N MET A 115 -5.85 7.63 -15.49
CA MET A 115 -5.62 7.32 -14.08
C MET A 115 -5.94 5.86 -13.76
N SER A 116 -7.12 5.36 -14.15
CA SER A 116 -7.49 3.95 -13.97
C SER A 116 -6.47 3.03 -14.63
N SER A 117 -6.16 3.28 -15.90
CA SER A 117 -5.22 2.45 -16.65
C SER A 117 -3.82 2.45 -16.01
N SER A 118 -3.41 3.57 -15.41
CA SER A 118 -2.12 3.66 -14.74
C SER A 118 -1.99 2.77 -13.51
N ILE A 119 -3.05 2.67 -12.69
CA ILE A 119 -3.04 1.78 -11.52
C ILE A 119 -3.08 0.33 -11.99
N GLU A 120 -3.96 0.00 -12.94
CA GLU A 120 -4.13 -1.37 -13.44
C GLU A 120 -2.83 -1.92 -14.03
N GLN A 121 -2.14 -1.13 -14.85
CA GLN A 121 -0.88 -1.54 -15.46
C GLN A 121 0.30 -1.53 -14.49
N THR A 122 0.30 -0.64 -13.48
CA THR A 122 1.41 -0.54 -12.52
C THR A 122 1.39 -1.69 -11.51
N PHE A 123 0.21 -2.00 -10.98
CA PHE A 123 0.05 -2.92 -9.86
C PHE A 123 -0.49 -4.31 -10.27
N GLY A 124 -1.03 -4.43 -11.48
CA GLY A 124 -1.47 -5.70 -12.05
C GLY A 124 -0.33 -6.52 -12.68
N GLY A 125 -0.62 -7.79 -12.94
CA GLY A 125 0.26 -8.75 -13.60
C GLY A 125 0.76 -9.86 -12.69
N GLU A 126 1.62 -10.69 -13.25
CA GLU A 126 2.21 -11.84 -12.55
C GLU A 126 3.44 -11.42 -11.73
N LYS A 127 3.48 -11.84 -10.46
CA LYS A 127 4.56 -11.56 -9.50
C LYS A 127 5.03 -12.88 -8.89
N GLY A 128 5.87 -13.62 -9.62
CA GLY A 128 6.24 -14.99 -9.22
C GLY A 128 5.05 -15.92 -9.44
N ASP A 129 4.63 -16.62 -8.38
CA ASP A 129 3.47 -17.54 -8.40
C ASP A 129 2.12 -16.84 -8.14
N LEU A 130 2.15 -15.52 -7.97
CA LEU A 130 1.00 -14.68 -7.68
C LEU A 130 0.49 -13.97 -8.94
N SER A 131 -0.80 -14.12 -9.26
CA SER A 131 -1.47 -13.33 -10.29
C SER A 131 -2.24 -12.18 -9.66
N VAL A 132 -1.84 -10.94 -9.91
CA VAL A 132 -2.52 -9.75 -9.40
C VAL A 132 -3.39 -9.16 -10.50
N THR A 133 -4.70 -9.18 -10.29
CA THR A 133 -5.67 -8.46 -11.11
C THR A 133 -6.08 -7.18 -10.39
N VAL A 134 -5.91 -6.05 -11.04
CA VAL A 134 -6.34 -4.76 -10.51
C VAL A 134 -7.41 -4.20 -11.43
N THR A 135 -8.51 -3.73 -10.86
CA THR A 135 -9.60 -3.05 -11.56
C THR A 135 -9.87 -1.71 -10.91
N SER A 136 -10.12 -0.67 -11.71
CA SER A 136 -10.28 0.69 -11.23
C SER A 136 -11.52 1.39 -11.80
N ASP A 137 -12.44 1.77 -10.92
CA ASP A 137 -13.62 2.57 -11.24
C ASP A 137 -13.45 4.00 -10.71
N ILE A 138 -13.04 4.92 -11.58
CA ILE A 138 -12.92 6.35 -11.27
C ILE A 138 -14.08 7.11 -11.90
N GLU A 139 -15.02 7.54 -11.07
CA GLU A 139 -16.16 8.37 -11.47
C GLU A 139 -15.75 9.85 -11.53
N VAL A 140 -16.36 10.65 -12.40
CA VAL A 140 -16.19 12.11 -12.41
C VAL A 140 -17.36 12.74 -11.67
N GLY A 141 -17.07 13.60 -10.70
CA GLY A 141 -18.11 14.22 -9.88
C GLY A 141 -17.60 15.37 -9.04
N THR A 142 -18.37 15.69 -8.01
CA THR A 142 -18.03 16.68 -6.99
C THR A 142 -17.86 16.02 -5.63
N GLU A 143 -17.33 16.74 -4.65
CA GLU A 143 -17.23 16.24 -3.27
C GLU A 143 -18.58 15.75 -2.70
N LYS A 144 -19.70 16.30 -3.18
CA LYS A 144 -21.04 15.90 -2.74
C LYS A 144 -21.46 14.53 -3.25
N ASP A 145 -20.85 14.07 -4.34
CA ASP A 145 -21.15 12.79 -4.97
C ASP A 145 -20.28 11.65 -4.38
N LEU A 146 -19.26 12.00 -3.59
CA LEU A 146 -18.32 11.06 -2.98
C LEU A 146 -19.04 10.13 -2.00
N LYS A 147 -18.89 8.82 -2.21
CA LYS A 147 -19.47 7.77 -1.37
C LYS A 147 -18.48 7.32 -0.30
N GLU A 148 -19.00 6.78 0.80
CA GLU A 148 -18.17 6.20 1.86
C GLU A 148 -17.26 5.11 1.29
N GLY A 149 -15.96 5.17 1.62
CA GLY A 149 -14.95 4.24 1.14
C GLY A 149 -14.34 4.54 -0.23
N GLN A 150 -14.89 5.49 -1.01
CA GLN A 150 -14.25 5.94 -2.26
C GLN A 150 -13.07 6.87 -1.98
N HIS A 151 -12.05 6.80 -2.83
CA HIS A 151 -10.94 7.75 -2.79
C HIS A 151 -11.35 9.07 -3.45
N ALA A 152 -11.12 10.19 -2.77
CA ALA A 152 -11.25 11.51 -3.37
C ALA A 152 -9.98 11.87 -4.15
N ILE A 153 -10.09 12.06 -5.46
CA ILE A 153 -8.98 12.43 -6.33
C ILE A 153 -9.18 13.87 -6.76
N TYR A 154 -8.37 14.78 -6.22
CA TYR A 154 -8.47 16.20 -6.50
C TYR A 154 -7.48 16.61 -7.59
N LEU A 155 -7.98 17.13 -8.70
CA LEU A 155 -7.16 17.93 -9.61
C LEU A 155 -6.97 19.31 -9.00
N THR A 156 -5.71 19.71 -8.85
CA THR A 156 -5.30 20.94 -8.15
C THR A 156 -4.24 21.67 -8.94
N GLU A 157 -4.01 22.93 -8.59
CA GLU A 157 -2.91 23.72 -9.12
C GLU A 157 -1.68 23.54 -8.22
N SER A 158 -0.47 23.71 -8.76
CA SER A 158 0.81 23.48 -8.05
C SER A 158 0.87 24.09 -6.64
N MET A 159 0.27 25.26 -6.43
CA MET A 159 0.31 26.00 -5.16
C MET A 159 -0.84 25.67 -4.20
N THR A 160 -1.85 24.91 -4.63
CA THR A 160 -3.04 24.62 -3.83
C THR A 160 -3.06 23.20 -3.26
N ILE A 161 -2.03 22.41 -3.55
CA ILE A 161 -1.83 21.11 -2.89
C ILE A 161 -1.56 21.37 -1.40
N PRO A 162 -2.35 20.78 -0.47
CA PRO A 162 -2.15 20.98 0.96
C PRO A 162 -0.71 20.67 1.36
N GLY A 163 -0.05 21.64 2.02
CA GLY A 163 1.35 21.55 2.45
C GLY A 163 2.41 21.64 1.34
N ALA A 164 2.04 22.11 0.13
CA ALA A 164 2.97 22.47 -0.94
C ALA A 164 3.44 23.94 -0.88
N GLU A 165 2.95 24.73 0.09
CA GLU A 165 3.20 26.17 0.24
C GLU A 165 4.70 26.55 0.31
N GLU A 166 5.58 25.60 0.61
CA GLU A 166 7.03 25.82 0.77
C GLU A 166 7.89 25.25 -0.38
N ARG A 167 7.31 24.60 -1.41
CA ARG A 167 8.08 23.93 -2.48
C ARG A 167 7.46 24.09 -3.86
N GLU A 168 8.16 24.80 -4.75
CA GLU A 168 7.83 24.79 -6.18
C GLU A 168 8.03 23.38 -6.79
N GLY A 169 7.09 22.94 -7.61
CA GLY A 169 7.24 21.73 -8.45
C GLY A 169 6.64 20.43 -7.91
N ILE A 170 5.76 20.48 -6.90
CA ILE A 170 5.02 19.30 -6.45
C ILE A 170 3.98 18.91 -7.52
N MET A 171 4.05 17.66 -7.98
CA MET A 171 3.23 17.13 -9.07
C MET A 171 2.05 16.27 -8.57
N GLY A 172 2.14 15.77 -7.34
CA GLY A 172 1.11 14.98 -6.68
C GLY A 172 1.40 14.88 -5.18
N ARG A 173 0.37 14.49 -4.41
CA ARG A 173 0.49 14.18 -3.00
C ARG A 173 -0.64 13.27 -2.55
N ALA A 174 -0.30 12.17 -1.89
CA ALA A 174 -1.20 11.39 -1.06
C ALA A 174 -0.56 11.10 0.30
N GLY A 175 -1.38 11.06 1.35
CA GLY A 175 -0.91 10.58 2.64
C GLY A 175 -0.99 9.05 2.72
N PHE A 176 -0.13 8.46 3.54
CA PHE A 176 -0.07 7.02 3.72
C PHE A 176 -1.37 6.46 4.27
N GLY A 177 -1.99 5.52 3.54
CA GLY A 177 -3.24 4.87 3.95
C GLY A 177 -4.46 5.81 3.97
N GLN A 178 -4.38 6.97 3.33
CA GLN A 178 -5.46 7.96 3.32
C GLN A 178 -6.27 7.89 2.02
N ASN A 179 -7.55 8.23 2.12
CA ASN A 179 -8.51 8.11 1.01
C ASN A 179 -8.57 9.38 0.15
N TYR A 180 -7.49 10.16 0.09
CA TYR A 180 -7.42 11.35 -0.74
C TYR A 180 -6.09 11.44 -1.47
N ILE A 181 -6.16 11.85 -2.74
CA ILE A 181 -5.03 11.98 -3.64
C ILE A 181 -5.14 13.34 -4.32
N TYR A 182 -4.10 14.16 -4.21
CA TYR A 182 -3.98 15.43 -4.92
C TYR A 182 -3.08 15.23 -6.13
N ILE A 183 -3.55 15.66 -7.30
CA ILE A 183 -2.81 15.61 -8.56
C ILE A 183 -2.76 17.00 -9.16
N ASN A 184 -1.58 17.40 -9.60
CA ASN A 184 -1.38 18.67 -10.26
C ASN A 184 -1.93 18.64 -11.70
N SER A 185 -2.76 19.61 -12.05
CA SER A 185 -3.39 19.71 -13.38
C SER A 185 -2.39 19.93 -14.52
N ASP A 186 -1.18 20.42 -14.23
CA ASP A 186 -0.11 20.59 -15.22
C ASP A 186 0.36 19.26 -15.83
N LEU A 187 0.02 18.14 -15.21
CA LEU A 187 0.29 16.79 -15.72
C LEU A 187 -0.66 16.36 -16.83
N ILE A 188 -1.80 17.02 -16.99
CA ILE A 188 -2.83 16.62 -17.96
C ILE A 188 -2.29 16.82 -19.39
N GLY A 189 -2.33 15.75 -20.18
CA GLY A 189 -1.83 15.75 -21.56
C GLY A 189 -0.31 15.66 -21.69
N THR A 190 0.41 15.46 -20.59
CA THR A 190 1.86 15.16 -20.64
C THR A 190 2.11 13.81 -21.30
N LYS A 191 3.15 13.73 -22.14
CA LYS A 191 3.51 12.50 -22.86
C LYS A 191 4.85 11.98 -22.38
N VAL A 192 4.95 10.66 -22.23
CA VAL A 192 6.21 9.98 -21.94
C VAL A 192 7.23 10.24 -23.04
N THR A 193 8.51 10.26 -22.65
CA THR A 193 9.63 10.36 -23.60
C THR A 193 9.69 9.12 -24.47
N GLU A 194 9.86 9.27 -25.78
CA GLU A 194 10.18 8.14 -26.66
C GLU A 194 11.67 7.74 -26.53
N GLY A 195 11.99 6.45 -26.68
CA GLY A 195 13.38 5.96 -26.68
C GLY A 195 13.90 5.54 -25.29
N ALA A 196 15.19 5.74 -25.01
CA ALA A 196 15.89 5.12 -23.86
C ALA A 196 15.37 5.52 -22.48
N MET A 197 14.52 6.55 -22.36
CA MET A 197 13.87 6.98 -21.11
C MET A 197 12.35 6.71 -21.08
N SER A 198 11.78 6.00 -22.06
CA SER A 198 10.34 5.69 -22.11
C SER A 198 9.85 4.90 -20.89
N TRP A 199 10.71 4.03 -20.36
CA TRP A 199 10.45 3.24 -19.17
C TRP A 199 10.40 4.05 -17.87
N THR A 200 10.90 5.29 -17.87
CA THR A 200 10.94 6.14 -16.66
C THR A 200 9.61 6.80 -16.33
N GLY A 201 8.64 6.79 -17.26
CA GLY A 201 7.40 7.55 -17.12
C GLY A 201 7.59 9.07 -17.05
N LYS A 202 8.74 9.60 -17.49
CA LYS A 202 9.03 11.04 -17.53
C LYS A 202 8.86 11.60 -18.95
N THR A 203 8.47 12.87 -19.03
CA THR A 203 8.46 13.67 -20.27
C THR A 203 9.88 13.98 -20.74
N THR A 204 10.03 14.46 -21.98
CA THR A 204 11.33 14.83 -22.59
C THR A 204 12.11 15.86 -21.77
N ASN A 205 11.40 16.70 -21.01
CA ASN A 205 11.96 17.70 -20.10
C ASN A 205 12.19 17.15 -18.68
N LYS A 206 12.21 15.82 -18.50
CA LYS A 206 12.38 15.11 -17.21
C LYS A 206 11.30 15.39 -16.16
N LYS A 207 10.18 16.02 -16.52
CA LYS A 207 9.00 16.18 -15.64
C LYS A 207 8.18 14.89 -15.59
N GLY A 208 7.46 14.63 -14.50
CA GLY A 208 6.56 13.47 -14.39
C GLY A 208 5.40 13.52 -15.39
N THR A 209 4.79 12.37 -15.68
CA THR A 209 3.50 12.29 -16.38
C THR A 209 2.34 12.06 -15.41
N LEU A 210 1.11 12.28 -15.88
CA LEU A 210 -0.09 11.96 -15.12
C LEU A 210 -0.11 10.47 -14.74
N PHE A 211 -0.01 9.58 -15.72
CA PHE A 211 0.07 8.13 -15.52
C PHE A 211 1.02 7.73 -14.38
N ARG A 212 2.28 8.19 -14.45
CA ARG A 212 3.30 7.81 -13.46
C ARG A 212 3.04 8.42 -12.09
N THR A 213 2.69 9.71 -12.06
CA THR A 213 2.55 10.44 -10.79
C THR A 213 1.33 9.92 -10.04
N PHE A 214 0.21 9.68 -10.75
CA PHE A 214 -0.98 9.15 -10.11
C PHE A 214 -0.77 7.75 -9.54
N SER A 215 -0.13 6.82 -10.29
CA SER A 215 0.14 5.48 -9.75
C SER A 215 1.10 5.51 -8.55
N HIS A 216 2.04 6.45 -8.50
CA HIS A 216 2.91 6.68 -7.35
C HIS A 216 2.13 7.16 -6.11
N GLU A 217 1.32 8.22 -6.25
CA GLU A 217 0.50 8.73 -5.15
C GLU A 217 -0.56 7.70 -4.71
N PHE A 218 -1.10 6.93 -5.64
CA PHE A 218 -1.98 5.81 -5.30
C PHE A 218 -1.26 4.78 -4.42
N GLY A 219 -0.01 4.45 -4.72
CA GLY A 219 0.80 3.56 -3.87
C GLY A 219 0.92 4.07 -2.43
N HIS A 220 1.15 5.37 -2.22
CA HIS A 220 1.09 5.99 -0.90
C HIS A 220 -0.29 5.86 -0.26
N SER A 221 -1.36 6.18 -1.00
CA SER A 221 -2.73 6.06 -0.50
C SER A 221 -3.09 4.62 -0.09
N ALA A 222 -2.51 3.62 -0.76
CA ALA A 222 -2.65 2.21 -0.44
C ALA A 222 -1.76 1.74 0.73
N GLY A 223 -0.96 2.64 1.30
CA GLY A 223 -0.09 2.36 2.45
C GLY A 223 1.22 1.67 2.10
N LEU A 224 1.65 1.71 0.83
CA LEU A 224 2.96 1.20 0.44
C LEU A 224 4.05 2.15 0.94
N GLU A 225 5.02 1.59 1.66
CA GLU A 225 6.18 2.31 2.18
C GLU A 225 7.42 1.88 1.39
N GLY A 226 8.00 2.80 0.60
CA GLY A 226 9.16 2.48 -0.24
C GLY A 226 9.26 3.41 -1.42
N HIS A 227 9.92 4.56 -1.26
CA HIS A 227 10.33 5.33 -2.43
C HIS A 227 11.50 4.59 -3.08
N PRO A 228 11.36 4.08 -4.30
CA PRO A 228 12.47 3.46 -5.01
C PRO A 228 13.62 4.46 -5.19
N LEU A 229 14.83 3.98 -4.93
CA LEU A 229 16.05 4.70 -5.27
C LEU A 229 16.09 4.91 -6.78
N GLU A 230 16.73 6.00 -7.23
CA GLU A 230 16.77 6.43 -8.64
C GLU A 230 17.32 5.36 -9.62
N ILE A 231 17.89 4.27 -9.09
CA ILE A 231 18.54 3.18 -9.80
C ILE A 231 17.76 1.84 -9.83
N ASP A 232 16.76 1.63 -8.97
CA ASP A 232 16.27 0.27 -8.66
C ASP A 232 14.96 -0.14 -9.34
N ALA A 233 14.31 0.75 -10.10
CA ALA A 233 13.19 0.36 -10.94
C ALA A 233 12.98 1.34 -12.09
N PRO A 234 12.34 0.88 -13.18
CA PRO A 234 11.90 1.80 -14.19
C PRO A 234 10.91 2.85 -13.67
N GLY A 235 11.37 4.06 -13.36
CA GLY A 235 10.48 5.21 -13.16
C GLY A 235 9.96 5.48 -11.74
N ASN A 236 10.68 5.12 -10.67
CA ASN A 236 10.28 5.32 -9.28
C ASN A 236 8.82 4.90 -8.94
N LEU A 237 8.43 3.69 -9.31
CA LEU A 237 7.16 3.08 -8.90
C LEU A 237 7.24 2.56 -7.45
N MET A 238 6.23 2.85 -6.63
CA MET A 238 6.08 2.25 -5.30
C MET A 238 5.91 0.73 -5.49
N LEU A 239 6.84 -0.07 -4.98
CA LEU A 239 6.82 -1.54 -5.03
C LEU A 239 6.77 -2.11 -3.62
#